data_AF-A0AAD8BAC1-F1
#
_entry.id   AF-A0AAD8BAC1-F1
#
_cell.length_a   1.000
_cell.length_b   1.000
_cell.length_c   1.000
_cell.angle_alpha   90.00
_cell.angle_beta   90.00
_cell.angle_gamma   90.00
#
_symmetry.space_group_name_H-M   'P 1'
#
loop_
_entity.id
_entity.type
_entity.pdbx_description
1 polymer ?
#
loop_
_entity_poly.entity_id
_entity_poly.type
_entity_poly.pdbx_seq_one_letter_code
_entity_poly.pdbx_strand_id
1 'polypeptide(L)'
;MQSTKNKFVQASYVKDLSVFTADIKQRITDFAKILIACKGVPGITISIVKDDNIWLLPLGYRDLENKSPITEDTKFLIGSITKTFTAHLTAILIQESQEKISWDTPLKEIYRPNLTRFDTVKTAEDFYSQDIAKPYIPVEGEIKNCDLSVYVLGPIAVAGDILSNAKDMAKWLQFVLRQG
;
A
#
# COMPACT_ATOMS: atom_id res chain seq x y z
N MET A 1 -45.58 4.50 -1.57
CA MET A 1 -44.48 3.52 -1.49
C MET A 1 -43.27 4.09 -2.25
N GLN A 2 -42.24 4.53 -1.51
CA GLN A 2 -40.99 5.01 -2.08
C GLN A 2 -40.17 3.80 -2.59
N SER A 3 -39.89 3.79 -3.89
CA SER A 3 -38.91 2.89 -4.51
C SER A 3 -37.52 3.50 -4.36
N THR A 4 -36.68 2.86 -3.57
CA THR A 4 -35.26 3.17 -3.34
C THR A 4 -34.47 3.02 -4.64
N LYS A 5 -34.32 4.13 -5.38
CA LYS A 5 -33.35 4.22 -6.46
C LYS A 5 -31.94 4.05 -5.91
N ASN A 6 -31.25 3.00 -6.35
CA ASN A 6 -29.82 2.79 -6.19
C ASN A 6 -29.05 4.07 -6.50
N LYS A 7 -28.51 4.73 -5.46
CA LYS A 7 -27.53 5.80 -5.60
C LYS A 7 -26.15 5.18 -5.66
N PHE A 8 -25.76 4.71 -6.85
CA PHE A 8 -24.35 4.58 -7.18
C PHE A 8 -23.85 5.99 -7.49
N VAL A 9 -22.94 6.49 -6.64
CA VAL A 9 -22.28 7.78 -6.79
C VAL A 9 -21.50 7.79 -8.11
N GLN A 10 -21.72 8.82 -8.93
CA GLN A 10 -20.99 9.03 -10.17
C GLN A 10 -19.51 9.31 -9.88
N ALA A 11 -18.64 8.55 -10.54
CA ALA A 11 -17.20 8.74 -10.45
C ALA A 11 -16.78 10.07 -11.06
N SER A 12 -16.10 10.88 -10.26
CA SER A 12 -15.59 12.18 -10.68
C SER A 12 -14.18 12.02 -11.24
N TYR A 13 -14.04 12.39 -12.52
CA TYR A 13 -12.84 12.48 -13.38
C TYR A 13 -12.51 11.27 -14.27
N VAL A 14 -13.11 11.23 -15.47
CA VAL A 14 -12.64 10.40 -16.61
C VAL A 14 -12.84 11.18 -17.92
N LYS A 15 -11.79 11.23 -18.76
CA LYS A 15 -11.85 11.89 -20.09
C LYS A 15 -12.59 11.03 -21.13
N ASP A 16 -12.58 9.70 -20.97
CA ASP A 16 -13.39 8.74 -21.72
C ASP A 16 -13.54 7.40 -20.97
N LEU A 17 -14.76 7.09 -20.48
CA LEU A 17 -15.09 5.82 -19.82
C LEU A 17 -15.31 4.66 -20.80
N SER A 18 -15.37 4.90 -22.11
CA SER A 18 -15.59 3.88 -23.15
C SER A 18 -14.41 2.89 -23.25
N VAL A 19 -13.22 3.35 -22.86
CA VAL A 19 -12.00 2.55 -22.72
C VAL A 19 -12.19 1.36 -21.77
N PHE A 20 -13.09 1.50 -20.79
CA PHE A 20 -13.50 0.44 -19.88
C PHE A 20 -14.89 -0.06 -20.27
N THR A 21 -14.92 -1.09 -21.10
CA THR A 21 -16.18 -1.68 -21.61
C THR A 21 -17.06 -2.20 -20.48
N ALA A 22 -18.37 -2.31 -20.75
CA ALA A 22 -19.32 -2.85 -19.77
C ALA A 22 -18.94 -4.27 -19.32
N ASP A 23 -18.43 -5.10 -20.24
CA ASP A 23 -17.92 -6.45 -19.93
C ASP A 23 -16.78 -6.41 -18.90
N ILE A 24 -15.75 -5.58 -19.14
CA ILE A 24 -14.61 -5.44 -18.24
C ILE A 24 -15.08 -4.96 -16.85
N LYS A 25 -15.95 -3.95 -16.82
CA LYS A 25 -16.49 -3.42 -15.57
C LYS A 25 -17.26 -4.49 -14.80
N GLN A 26 -18.08 -5.29 -15.49
CA GLN A 26 -18.88 -6.35 -14.89
C GLN A 26 -17.99 -7.45 -14.31
N ARG A 27 -17.02 -7.95 -15.08
CA ARG A 27 -16.08 -9.00 -14.63
C ARG A 27 -15.32 -8.61 -13.39
N ILE A 28 -14.87 -7.35 -13.31
CA ILE A 28 -14.12 -6.83 -12.17
C ILE A 28 -15.03 -6.61 -10.96
N THR A 29 -16.27 -6.17 -11.20
CA THR A 29 -17.29 -6.08 -10.16
C THR A 29 -17.60 -7.43 -9.54
N ASP A 30 -17.75 -8.46 -10.36
CA ASP A 30 -18.05 -9.81 -9.88
C ASP A 30 -16.87 -10.42 -9.13
N PHE A 31 -15.64 -10.20 -9.62
CA PHE A 31 -14.43 -10.56 -8.89
C PHE A 31 -14.36 -9.90 -7.51
N ALA A 32 -14.63 -8.60 -7.42
CA ALA A 32 -14.62 -7.87 -6.14
C ALA A 32 -15.68 -8.40 -5.16
N LYS A 33 -16.88 -8.73 -5.65
CA LYS A 33 -17.93 -9.36 -4.83
C LYS A 33 -17.49 -10.74 -4.31
N ILE A 34 -16.82 -11.54 -5.14
CA ILE A 34 -16.27 -12.84 -4.71
C ILE A 34 -15.24 -12.64 -3.60
N LEU A 35 -14.34 -11.65 -3.72
CA LEU A 35 -13.36 -11.35 -2.67
C LEU A 35 -14.03 -10.95 -1.35
N ILE A 36 -15.03 -10.06 -1.39
CA ILE A 36 -15.82 -9.67 -0.21
C ILE A 36 -16.44 -10.90 0.44
N ALA A 37 -17.13 -11.74 -0.34
CA ALA A 37 -17.84 -12.91 0.17
C ALA A 37 -16.90 -13.99 0.72
N CYS A 38 -15.82 -14.33 0.01
CA CYS A 38 -14.93 -15.44 0.37
C CYS A 38 -13.88 -15.08 1.42
N LYS A 39 -13.47 -13.82 1.51
CA LYS A 39 -12.43 -13.37 2.48
C LYS A 39 -13.00 -12.65 3.69
N GLY A 40 -14.32 -12.44 3.74
CA GLY A 40 -14.97 -11.75 4.86
C GLY A 40 -14.52 -10.29 5.01
N VAL A 41 -14.03 -9.66 3.94
CA VAL A 41 -13.62 -8.26 3.99
C VAL A 41 -14.85 -7.34 3.91
N PRO A 42 -15.01 -6.35 4.81
CA PRO A 42 -16.20 -5.49 4.87
C PRO A 42 -16.48 -4.68 3.60
N GLY A 43 -15.42 -4.35 2.86
CA GLY A 43 -15.50 -3.64 1.60
C GLY A 43 -14.12 -3.45 0.98
N ILE A 44 -14.13 -3.06 -0.29
CA ILE A 44 -12.95 -2.90 -1.14
C ILE A 44 -13.16 -1.74 -2.11
N THR A 45 -12.09 -1.04 -2.47
CA THR A 45 -12.08 -0.13 -3.62
C THR A 45 -11.06 -0.62 -4.64
N ILE A 46 -11.47 -0.73 -5.90
CA ILE A 46 -10.58 -1.04 -7.02
C ILE A 46 -10.45 0.23 -7.88
N SER A 47 -9.23 0.55 -8.29
CA SER A 47 -8.93 1.58 -9.28
C SER A 47 -8.23 0.97 -10.47
N ILE A 48 -8.64 1.34 -11.68
CA ILE A 48 -8.01 0.91 -12.93
C ILE A 48 -7.59 2.13 -13.71
N VAL A 49 -6.32 2.15 -14.07
CA VAL A 49 -5.72 3.20 -14.90
C VAL A 49 -5.46 2.63 -16.28
N LYS A 50 -5.94 3.32 -17.31
CA LYS A 50 -5.56 3.06 -18.70
C LYS A 50 -5.43 4.39 -19.42
N ASP A 51 -4.21 4.68 -19.85
CA ASP A 51 -3.83 5.98 -20.39
C ASP A 51 -4.19 7.10 -19.40
N ASP A 52 -4.93 8.11 -19.86
CA ASP A 52 -5.39 9.23 -19.04
C ASP A 52 -6.71 8.94 -18.30
N ASN A 53 -7.25 7.71 -18.44
CA ASN A 53 -8.53 7.33 -17.89
C ASN A 53 -8.35 6.52 -16.61
N ILE A 54 -9.10 6.91 -15.58
CA ILE A 54 -9.19 6.22 -14.31
C ILE A 54 -10.62 5.74 -14.15
N TRP A 55 -10.82 4.48 -13.77
CA TRP A 55 -12.12 3.98 -13.33
C TRP A 55 -12.03 3.48 -11.90
N LEU A 56 -12.97 3.92 -11.06
CA LEU A 56 -13.07 3.56 -9.65
C LEU A 56 -14.30 2.69 -9.41
N LEU A 57 -14.13 1.68 -8.57
CA LEU A 57 -15.18 0.77 -8.13
C LEU A 57 -15.12 0.61 -6.60
N PRO A 58 -15.84 1.44 -5.84
CA PRO A 58 -16.04 1.24 -4.41
C PRO A 58 -17.17 0.22 -4.17
N LEU A 59 -16.95 -0.77 -3.29
CA LEU A 59 -17.93 -1.80 -2.94
C LEU A 59 -17.88 -2.14 -1.44
N GLY A 60 -19.04 -2.30 -0.83
CA GLY A 60 -19.16 -2.67 0.58
C GLY A 60 -19.13 -1.46 1.53
N TYR A 61 -18.74 -1.71 2.78
CA TYR A 61 -18.83 -0.74 3.87
C TYR A 61 -17.46 -0.40 4.45
N ARG A 62 -17.25 0.89 4.73
CA ARG A 62 -16.07 1.37 5.48
C ARG A 62 -16.27 1.24 6.99
N ASP A 63 -17.52 1.08 7.41
CA ASP A 63 -17.96 0.90 8.78
C ASP A 63 -19.18 -0.02 8.78
N LEU A 64 -19.03 -1.22 9.36
CA LEU A 64 -20.08 -2.23 9.40
C LEU A 64 -21.18 -1.91 10.41
N GLU A 65 -20.84 -1.27 11.54
CA GLU A 65 -21.78 -0.96 12.62
C GLU A 65 -22.79 0.08 12.13
N ASN A 66 -22.27 1.16 11.53
CA ASN A 66 -23.09 2.24 11.00
C ASN A 66 -23.55 2.00 9.55
N LYS A 67 -23.14 0.86 8.94
CA LYS A 67 -23.38 0.53 7.53
C LYS A 67 -23.01 1.67 6.59
N SER A 68 -21.91 2.36 6.88
CA SER A 68 -21.43 3.47 6.04
C SER A 68 -20.76 2.92 4.79
N PRO A 69 -21.22 3.25 3.58
CA PRO A 69 -20.67 2.68 2.35
C PRO A 69 -19.25 3.19 2.10
N ILE A 70 -18.42 2.41 1.42
CA ILE A 70 -17.18 2.92 0.85
C ILE A 70 -17.52 3.94 -0.25
N THR A 71 -16.74 5.01 -0.31
CA THR A 71 -16.79 6.06 -1.33
C THR A 71 -15.42 6.20 -2.01
N GLU A 72 -15.36 6.98 -3.08
CA GLU A 72 -14.11 7.29 -3.77
C GLU A 72 -13.09 8.01 -2.89
N ASP A 73 -13.58 8.74 -1.88
CA ASP A 73 -12.77 9.51 -0.95
C ASP A 73 -12.42 8.71 0.33
N THR A 74 -12.86 7.46 0.44
CA THR A 74 -12.54 6.63 1.60
C THR A 74 -11.05 6.31 1.63
N LYS A 75 -10.39 6.61 2.75
CA LYS A 75 -8.97 6.38 2.96
C LYS A 75 -8.74 5.01 3.58
N PHE A 76 -7.68 4.34 3.16
CA PHE A 76 -7.24 3.04 3.65
C PHE A 76 -5.77 3.12 4.10
N LEU A 77 -5.41 2.29 5.07
CA LEU A 77 -4.01 2.01 5.38
C LEU A 77 -3.43 1.21 4.21
N ILE A 78 -2.45 1.77 3.52
CA ILE A 78 -1.87 1.11 2.33
C ILE A 78 -0.65 0.23 2.65
N GLY A 79 -0.17 0.26 3.90
CA GLY A 79 0.94 -0.56 4.37
C GLY A 79 2.17 -0.44 3.46
N SER A 80 2.87 -1.54 3.21
CA SER A 80 4.13 -1.58 2.45
C SER A 80 4.15 -0.83 1.11
N ILE A 81 3.00 -0.53 0.50
CA ILE A 81 2.90 0.36 -0.67
C ILE A 81 3.53 1.74 -0.40
N THR A 82 3.47 2.25 0.83
CA THR A 82 4.15 3.47 1.28
C THR A 82 5.64 3.52 0.91
N LYS A 83 6.33 2.36 0.84
CA LYS A 83 7.75 2.30 0.44
C LYS A 83 7.99 2.85 -0.96
N THR A 84 7.01 2.75 -1.86
CA THR A 84 7.12 3.31 -3.22
C THR A 84 7.23 4.84 -3.18
N PHE A 85 6.48 5.50 -2.29
CA PHE A 85 6.57 6.93 -2.05
C PHE A 85 7.92 7.32 -1.45
N THR A 86 8.37 6.61 -0.42
CA THR A 86 9.68 6.85 0.20
C THR A 86 10.81 6.70 -0.82
N ALA A 87 10.83 5.62 -1.60
CA ALA A 87 11.84 5.38 -2.62
C ALA A 87 11.87 6.50 -3.68
N HIS A 88 10.71 6.97 -4.11
CA HIS A 88 10.63 8.07 -5.08
C HIS A 88 11.09 9.41 -4.49
N LEU A 89 10.70 9.74 -3.25
CA LEU A 89 11.22 10.92 -2.56
C LEU A 89 12.75 10.85 -2.42
N THR A 90 13.31 9.68 -2.13
CA THR A 90 14.77 9.47 -2.13
C THR A 90 15.38 9.72 -3.52
N ALA A 91 14.74 9.26 -4.60
CA ALA A 91 15.19 9.53 -5.96
C ALA A 91 15.22 11.03 -6.28
N ILE A 92 14.17 11.78 -5.91
CA ILE A 92 14.11 13.23 -6.04
C ILE A 92 15.27 13.88 -5.27
N LEU A 93 15.47 13.50 -4.01
CA LEU A 93 16.55 14.07 -3.18
C LEU A 93 17.95 13.78 -3.76
N ILE A 94 18.16 12.59 -4.33
CA ILE A 94 19.42 12.24 -5.04
C ILE A 94 19.59 13.16 -6.26
N GLN A 95 18.54 13.33 -7.09
CA GLN A 95 18.57 14.18 -8.27
C GLN A 95 18.83 15.66 -7.93
N GLU A 96 18.17 16.17 -6.88
CA GLU A 96 18.33 17.55 -6.39
C GLU A 96 19.64 17.77 -5.63
N SER A 97 20.37 16.71 -5.28
CA SER A 97 21.62 16.81 -4.52
C SER A 97 22.76 17.49 -5.27
N GLN A 98 22.61 17.72 -6.59
CA GLN A 98 23.66 18.29 -7.46
C GLN A 98 24.97 17.50 -7.35
N GLU A 99 24.89 16.19 -7.54
CA GLU A 99 26.02 15.23 -7.48
C GLU A 99 26.65 15.03 -6.09
N LYS A 100 26.10 15.62 -5.02
CA LYS A 100 26.59 15.38 -3.65
C LYS A 100 26.30 13.97 -3.16
N ILE A 101 25.21 13.37 -3.63
CA ILE A 101 24.78 12.00 -3.31
C ILE A 101 24.30 11.35 -4.62
N SER A 102 24.75 10.14 -4.89
CA SER A 102 24.29 9.29 -5.99
C SER A 102 23.74 7.98 -5.44
N TRP A 103 23.17 7.16 -6.32
CA TRP A 103 22.77 5.79 -5.99
C TRP A 103 23.92 4.91 -5.50
N ASP A 104 25.16 5.26 -5.87
CA ASP A 104 26.37 4.56 -5.46
C ASP A 104 26.98 5.14 -4.17
N THR A 105 26.48 6.27 -3.66
CA THR A 105 26.99 6.87 -2.41
C THR A 105 26.75 5.92 -1.23
N PRO A 106 27.81 5.43 -0.57
CA PRO A 106 27.65 4.56 0.59
C PRO A 106 26.89 5.26 1.72
N LEU A 107 25.92 4.58 2.34
CA LEU A 107 25.11 5.14 3.43
C LEU A 107 25.93 5.73 4.59
N LYS A 108 27.11 5.16 4.90
CA LYS A 108 28.03 5.68 5.92
C LYS A 108 28.49 7.12 5.65
N GLU A 109 28.52 7.53 4.38
CA GLU A 109 28.93 8.86 3.95
C GLU A 109 27.81 9.88 4.12
N ILE A 110 26.55 9.41 4.13
CA ILE A 110 25.34 10.18 4.43
C ILE A 110 25.12 10.28 5.95
N TYR A 111 25.30 9.19 6.70
CA TYR A 111 24.97 9.07 8.14
C TYR A 111 26.16 9.22 9.12
N ARG A 112 27.22 9.95 8.75
CA ARG A 112 28.45 10.14 9.59
C ARG A 112 28.18 10.36 11.10
N PRO A 113 29.17 10.15 11.99
CA PRO A 113 29.68 8.88 12.47
C PRO A 113 28.73 8.14 13.46
N ASN A 114 27.49 8.61 13.64
CA ASN A 114 26.57 8.07 14.66
C ASN A 114 25.93 6.72 14.28
N LEU A 115 26.13 6.25 13.05
CA LEU A 115 25.80 4.90 12.62
C LEU A 115 27.09 4.11 12.40
N THR A 116 27.81 3.81 13.48
CA THR A 116 28.91 2.85 13.43
C THR A 116 28.33 1.47 13.11
N ARG A 117 28.88 0.86 12.08
CA ARG A 117 28.37 -0.32 11.35
C ARG A 117 28.19 -1.59 12.19
N PHE A 118 28.47 -1.56 13.50
CA PHE A 118 28.61 -2.74 14.36
C PHE A 118 27.32 -3.19 15.07
N ASP A 119 26.35 -2.31 15.32
CA ASP A 119 25.20 -2.62 16.21
C ASP A 119 23.83 -2.74 15.51
N THR A 120 23.79 -2.80 14.17
CA THR A 120 22.53 -2.89 13.41
C THR A 120 22.55 -4.10 12.49
N VAL A 121 21.62 -5.02 12.72
CA VAL A 121 21.32 -6.20 11.89
C VAL A 121 20.87 -5.74 10.49
N LYS A 122 21.58 -6.18 9.45
CA LYS A 122 21.40 -5.69 8.06
C LYS A 122 20.85 -6.73 7.11
N THR A 123 20.94 -8.01 7.48
CA THR A 123 20.50 -9.15 6.68
C THR A 123 19.80 -10.18 7.55
N ALA A 124 19.01 -11.08 6.95
CA ALA A 124 18.37 -12.18 7.68
C ALA A 124 19.39 -13.14 8.32
N GLU A 125 20.61 -13.20 7.79
CA GLU A 125 21.72 -14.00 8.32
C GLU A 125 22.33 -13.38 9.58
N ASP A 126 22.31 -12.04 9.71
CA ASP A 126 22.73 -11.32 10.93
C ASP A 126 21.76 -11.53 12.12
N PHE A 127 20.54 -12.01 11.86
CA PHE A 127 19.51 -12.24 12.88
C PHE A 127 19.83 -13.44 13.79
N TYR A 128 20.69 -14.36 13.33
CA TYR A 128 21.07 -15.59 14.04
C TYR A 128 22.46 -15.53 14.66
N SER A 129 23.20 -14.43 14.50
CA SER A 129 24.62 -14.36 14.84
C SER A 129 24.94 -13.62 16.15
N GLN A 130 23.95 -13.09 16.89
CA GLN A 130 24.18 -12.28 18.10
C GLN A 130 23.11 -12.44 19.20
N ASP A 131 23.37 -11.81 20.36
CA ASP A 131 22.48 -11.65 21.54
C ASP A 131 21.20 -10.87 21.18
N ILE A 132 20.22 -11.58 20.62
CA ILE A 132 18.96 -11.03 20.12
C ILE A 132 17.78 -11.67 20.86
N ALA A 133 16.84 -10.82 21.30
CA ALA A 133 15.60 -11.26 21.92
C ALA A 133 14.79 -12.10 20.92
N LYS A 134 14.55 -13.37 21.27
CA LYS A 134 13.78 -14.23 20.39
C LYS A 134 12.30 -13.82 20.38
N PRO A 135 11.67 -13.75 19.21
CA PRO A 135 10.23 -13.56 19.06
C PRO A 135 9.45 -14.74 19.66
N TYR A 136 8.50 -14.47 20.54
CA TYR A 136 7.57 -15.49 21.05
C TYR A 136 6.13 -15.05 20.84
N ILE A 137 5.29 -15.99 20.45
CA ILE A 137 3.84 -15.79 20.33
C ILE A 137 3.11 -16.83 21.19
N PRO A 138 2.03 -16.43 21.87
CA PRO A 138 1.17 -17.39 22.57
C PRO A 138 0.35 -18.19 21.54
N VAL A 139 0.51 -19.51 21.56
CA VAL A 139 -0.28 -20.46 20.73
C VAL A 139 -0.93 -21.43 21.69
N GLU A 140 -2.27 -21.42 21.76
CA GLU A 140 -3.05 -22.33 22.61
C GLU A 140 -2.68 -22.29 24.11
N GLY A 141 -2.28 -21.12 24.60
CA GLY A 141 -1.92 -20.92 26.03
C GLY A 141 -0.45 -21.23 26.35
N GLU A 142 0.34 -21.68 25.38
CA GLU A 142 1.79 -21.88 25.52
C GLU A 142 2.57 -20.79 24.79
N ILE A 143 3.66 -20.32 25.39
CA ILE A 143 4.59 -19.37 24.77
C ILE A 143 5.51 -20.16 23.82
N LYS A 144 5.32 -20.00 22.51
CA LYS A 144 6.15 -20.67 21.49
C LYS A 144 7.01 -19.66 20.75
N ASN A 145 8.24 -20.06 20.45
CA ASN A 145 9.15 -19.26 19.64
C ASN A 145 8.54 -19.12 18.24
N CYS A 146 8.30 -17.89 17.81
CA CYS A 146 7.86 -17.62 16.46
C CYS A 146 9.12 -17.57 15.60
N ASP A 147 9.40 -18.59 14.81
CA ASP A 147 10.54 -18.53 13.92
C ASP A 147 10.39 -17.34 12.96
N LEU A 148 11.10 -16.25 13.23
CA LEU A 148 11.11 -15.06 12.38
C LEU A 148 11.96 -15.26 11.12
N SER A 149 12.50 -16.47 10.87
CA SER A 149 13.03 -16.83 9.53
C SER A 149 12.01 -16.54 8.43
N VAL A 150 10.71 -16.62 8.73
CA VAL A 150 9.62 -16.31 7.79
C VAL A 150 9.30 -14.82 7.68
N TYR A 151 9.80 -13.98 8.60
CA TYR A 151 9.60 -12.53 8.60
C TYR A 151 10.95 -11.83 8.74
N VAL A 152 11.56 -11.51 7.59
CA VAL A 152 12.74 -10.65 7.51
C VAL A 152 12.41 -9.27 8.11
N LEU A 153 12.74 -9.06 9.39
CA LEU A 153 12.41 -7.86 10.15
C LEU A 153 13.65 -7.00 10.39
N GLY A 154 13.70 -5.85 9.72
CA GLY A 154 14.60 -4.74 10.04
C GLY A 154 13.80 -3.46 10.35
N PRO A 155 14.48 -2.32 10.69
CA PRO A 155 13.88 -1.01 11.07
C PRO A 155 13.14 -0.28 9.91
N ILE A 156 12.22 -0.99 9.24
CA ILE A 156 11.68 -0.70 7.89
C ILE A 156 10.16 -0.35 7.93
N ALA A 157 9.56 -0.20 9.10
CA ALA A 157 8.10 -0.03 9.25
C ALA A 157 7.56 1.40 9.04
N VAL A 158 8.32 2.33 8.44
CA VAL A 158 7.78 3.62 7.92
C VAL A 158 6.63 3.40 6.92
N ALA A 159 6.51 2.17 6.42
CA ALA A 159 5.51 1.83 5.45
C ALA A 159 4.07 1.76 6.00
N GLY A 160 3.85 1.84 7.32
CA GLY A 160 2.49 1.83 7.89
C GLY A 160 1.76 3.17 7.89
N ASP A 161 2.46 4.30 7.77
CA ASP A 161 1.95 5.59 8.25
C ASP A 161 1.25 6.46 7.19
N ILE A 162 1.15 6.02 5.95
CA ILE A 162 0.37 6.71 4.92
C ILE A 162 -1.03 6.11 4.83
N LEU A 163 -2.02 6.97 5.06
CA LEU A 163 -3.41 6.74 4.67
C LEU A 163 -3.64 7.36 3.30
N SER A 164 -4.03 6.55 2.32
CA SER A 164 -4.32 7.03 0.96
C SER A 164 -5.66 6.47 0.47
N ASN A 165 -6.21 7.05 -0.60
CA ASN A 165 -7.41 6.54 -1.27
C ASN A 165 -7.05 5.99 -2.66
N ALA A 166 -7.98 5.25 -3.26
CA ALA A 166 -7.75 4.58 -4.54
C ALA A 166 -7.53 5.58 -5.70
N LYS A 167 -8.12 6.78 -5.63
CA LYS A 167 -7.94 7.84 -6.62
C LYS A 167 -6.52 8.41 -6.60
N ASP A 168 -5.98 8.68 -5.42
CA ASP A 168 -4.62 9.19 -5.24
C ASP A 168 -3.59 8.13 -5.60
N MET A 169 -3.84 6.86 -5.27
CA MET A 169 -3.00 5.75 -5.74
C MET A 169 -3.04 5.57 -7.26
N ALA A 170 -4.17 5.86 -7.91
CA ALA A 170 -4.29 5.83 -9.38
C ALA A 170 -3.43 6.92 -10.03
N LYS A 171 -3.48 8.14 -9.47
CA LYS A 171 -2.65 9.26 -9.93
C LYS A 171 -1.17 9.00 -9.68
N TRP A 172 -0.83 8.41 -8.54
CA TRP A 172 0.53 7.97 -8.25
C TRP A 172 1.04 7.01 -9.32
N LEU A 173 0.23 6.03 -9.69
CA LEU A 173 0.57 5.10 -10.77
C LEU A 173 0.71 5.80 -12.13
N GLN A 174 -0.19 6.74 -12.47
CA GLN A 174 -0.07 7.54 -13.71
C GLN A 174 1.24 8.33 -13.75
N PHE A 175 1.60 8.96 -12.64
CA PHE A 175 2.85 9.69 -12.50
C PHE A 175 4.05 8.76 -12.72
N VAL A 176 4.12 7.62 -12.02
CA VAL A 176 5.20 6.63 -12.21
C VAL A 176 5.29 6.11 -13.65
N LEU A 177 4.16 5.91 -14.33
CA LEU A 177 4.13 5.38 -15.70
C LEU A 177 4.52 6.37 -16.79
N ARG A 178 4.50 7.69 -16.54
CA ARG A 178 4.65 8.71 -17.59
C ARG A 178 5.59 9.86 -17.28
N GLN A 179 5.79 10.19 -16.00
CA GLN A 179 6.46 11.41 -15.54
C GLN A 179 7.55 11.17 -14.48
N GLY A 180 7.70 9.92 -14.02
CA GLY A 180 8.73 9.51 -13.06
C GLY A 180 10.02 9.04 -13.72
#